data_AF-A0A519KLK5-F1
#
_entry.id   AF-A0A519KLK5-F1
#
_cell.length_a   1.000
_cell.length_b   1.000
_cell.length_c   1.000
_cell.angle_alpha   90.00
_cell.angle_beta   90.00
_cell.angle_gamma   90.00
#
_symmetry.space_group_name_H-M   'P 1'
#
loop_
_entity.id
_entity.type
_entity.pdbx_description
1 polymer ?
#
loop_
_entity_poly.entity_id
_entity_poly.type
_entity_poly.pdbx_seq_one_letter_code
_entity_poly.pdbx_strand_id
1 'polypeptide(L)' 'MPQAPALILHGGAGARRERNYDAETVHMREVVEAMKARLAAGASALDVAVEAVVLLEDSGL' A
#
# COMPACT_ATOMS: atom_id res chain seq x y z
N MET A 1 22.38 -10.00 11.34
CA MET A 1 20.97 -10.40 11.17
C MET A 1 20.46 -9.77 9.88
N PRO A 2 19.79 -10.50 8.97
CA PRO A 2 19.17 -9.88 7.81
C PRO A 2 18.14 -8.84 8.26
N GLN A 3 18.06 -7.71 7.55
CA GLN A 3 17.08 -6.66 7.84
C GLN A 3 15.68 -7.14 7.42
N ALA A 4 14.67 -6.88 8.26
CA ALA A 4 13.29 -7.15 7.88
C ALA A 4 12.89 -6.17 6.75
N PRO A 5 12.27 -6.66 5.67
CA PRO A 5 11.83 -5.81 4.57
C PRO A 5 10.69 -4.89 5.03
N ALA A 6 10.59 -3.72 4.42
CA ALA A 6 9.55 -2.72 4.70
C ALA A 6 8.79 -2.36 3.41
N LEU A 7 7.50 -2.09 3.56
CA LEU A 7 6.61 -1.60 2.50
C LEU A 7 6.03 -0.25 2.93
N ILE A 8 6.06 0.73 2.02
CA ILE A 8 5.51 2.07 2.23
C ILE A 8 4.64 2.38 1.02
N LEU A 9 3.40 2.82 1.27
CA LEU A 9 2.48 3.30 0.24
C LEU A 9 2.31 4.82 0.40
N HIS A 10 2.12 5.52 -0.71
CA HIS A 10 1.79 6.94 -0.71
C HIS A 10 0.80 7.27 -1.83
N GLY A 11 -0.10 8.21 -1.55
CA GLY A 11 -0.95 8.81 -2.59
C GLY A 11 -0.20 9.88 -3.39
N GLY A 12 -0.92 10.58 -4.26
CA GLY A 12 -0.41 11.72 -5.04
C GLY A 12 -0.81 13.09 -4.51
N ALA A 13 -0.22 14.15 -5.07
CA ALA A 13 -0.64 15.56 -4.99
C ALA A 13 -0.70 16.27 -3.60
N GLY A 14 -0.33 15.60 -2.50
CA GLY A 14 -0.33 16.20 -1.15
C GLY A 14 -1.74 16.35 -0.57
N ALA A 15 -1.84 16.33 0.76
CA ALA A 15 -3.14 16.37 1.44
C ALA A 15 -3.84 17.72 1.28
N ARG A 16 -5.06 17.71 0.75
CA ARG A 16 -5.93 18.90 0.71
C ARG A 16 -6.74 18.98 2.00
N ARG A 17 -6.56 20.06 2.77
CA ARG A 17 -7.18 20.23 4.10
C ARG A 17 -8.71 20.12 4.14
N GLU A 18 -9.36 20.40 3.02
CA GLU A 18 -10.84 20.39 2.89
C GLU A 18 -11.40 19.05 2.40
N ARG A 19 -10.55 18.09 2.03
CA ARG A 19 -10.98 16.76 1.56
C ARG A 19 -10.93 15.77 2.71
N ASN A 20 -12.02 15.02 2.89
CA ASN A 20 -12.01 13.82 3.73
C ASN A 20 -11.30 12.68 2.97
N TYR A 21 -10.34 12.02 3.62
CA TYR A 21 -9.57 10.89 3.10
C TYR A 21 -9.79 9.60 3.91
N ASP A 22 -10.89 9.49 4.65
CA ASP A 22 -11.16 8.32 5.50
C ASP A 22 -11.22 7.03 4.67
N ALA A 23 -11.87 7.08 3.50
CA ALA A 23 -11.97 5.92 2.60
C ALA A 23 -10.59 5.51 2.06
N GLU A 24 -9.80 6.47 1.61
CA GLU A 24 -8.43 6.27 1.14
C GLU A 24 -7.53 5.72 2.25
N THR A 25 -7.68 6.22 3.48
CA THR A 25 -6.90 5.77 4.64
C THR A 25 -7.21 4.33 5.02
N VAL A 26 -8.49 3.95 5.00
CA VAL A 26 -8.92 2.55 5.23
C VAL A 26 -8.38 1.66 4.13
N HIS A 27 -8.59 2.02 2.86
CA HIS A 27 -8.12 1.23 1.73
C HIS A 27 -6.60 1.06 1.72
N MET A 28 -5.84 2.13 1.94
CA MET A 28 -4.37 2.05 2.03
C MET A 28 -3.89 1.11 3.15
N ARG A 29 -4.61 1.05 4.27
CA ARG A 29 -4.31 0.11 5.36
C ARG A 29 -4.57 -1.34 4.94
N GLU A 30 -5.67 -1.58 4.24
CA GLU A 30 -6.01 -2.92 3.75
C GLU A 30 -4.94 -3.43 2.76
N VAL A 31 -4.55 -2.59 1.80
CA VAL A 31 -3.51 -2.93 0.83
C VAL A 31 -2.17 -3.19 1.53
N VAL A 32 -1.75 -2.33 2.47
CA VAL A 32 -0.44 -2.50 3.12
C VAL A 32 -0.38 -3.76 3.99
N GLU A 33 -1.44 -4.10 4.72
CA GLU A 33 -1.45 -5.31 5.56
C GLU A 33 -1.48 -6.60 4.71
N ALA A 34 -2.23 -6.61 3.59
CA ALA A 34 -2.22 -7.73 2.65
C ALA A 34 -0.83 -7.96 2.04
N MET A 35 -0.17 -6.88 1.62
CA MET A 35 1.13 -6.93 0.97
C MET A 35 2.29 -7.20 1.94
N LYS A 36 2.18 -6.70 3.18
CA LYS A 36 3.11 -7.03 4.27
C LYS A 36 3.14 -8.53 4.56
N ALA A 37 1.98 -9.19 4.58
CA ALA A 37 1.93 -10.64 4.79
C ALA A 37 2.68 -11.41 3.68
N ARG A 38 2.52 -10.99 2.42
CA ARG A 38 3.24 -11.59 1.27
C ARG A 38 4.74 -11.34 1.31
N LEU A 39 5.14 -10.11 1.63
CA LEU A 39 6.54 -9.73 1.73
C LEU A 39 7.24 -10.49 2.86
N ALA A 40 6.56 -10.67 4.00
CA ALA A 40 7.03 -11.50 5.11
C ALA A 40 7.14 -12.99 4.75
N ALA A 41 6.30 -13.48 3.83
CA ALA A 41 6.34 -14.85 3.30
C ALA A 41 7.44 -15.05 2.23
N GLY A 42 8.22 -14.00 1.89
CA GLY A 42 9.34 -14.09 0.95
C GLY A 42 8.96 -13.83 -0.51
N ALA A 43 7.77 -13.29 -0.79
CA ALA A 43 7.45 -12.79 -2.12
C ALA A 43 8.45 -11.71 -2.56
N SER A 44 8.70 -11.59 -3.88
CA SER A 44 9.62 -10.58 -4.38
C SER A 44 9.09 -9.17 -4.10
N ALA A 45 9.99 -8.23 -3.80
CA ALA A 45 9.60 -6.84 -3.57
C ALA A 45 8.92 -6.22 -4.80
N LEU A 46 9.32 -6.64 -6.01
CA LEU A 46 8.73 -6.18 -7.26
C LEU A 46 7.27 -6.65 -7.38
N ASP A 47 6.99 -7.94 -7.16
CA ASP A 47 5.64 -8.48 -7.28
C ASP A 47 4.70 -7.89 -6.23
N VAL A 48 5.21 -7.70 -5.01
CA VAL A 48 4.47 -7.02 -3.93
C VAL A 48 4.13 -5.57 -4.31
N ALA A 49 5.08 -4.83 -4.90
CA ALA A 49 4.84 -3.46 -5.33
C ALA A 49 3.84 -3.38 -6.49
N VAL A 50 3.97 -4.25 -7.49
CA VAL A 50 3.05 -4.31 -8.63
C VAL A 50 1.64 -4.60 -8.16
N GLU A 51 1.45 -5.61 -7.31
CA GLU A 51 0.10 -5.97 -6.85
C GLU A 51 -0.49 -4.92 -5.91
N ALA A 52 0.33 -4.29 -5.06
CA ALA A 52 -0.11 -3.14 -4.27
C ALA A 52 -0.69 -2.04 -5.16
N VAL A 53 0.00 -1.71 -6.26
CA VAL A 53 -0.44 -0.67 -7.20
C VAL A 53 -1.71 -1.09 -7.94
N VAL A 54 -1.81 -2.35 -8.40
CA VAL A 54 -3.06 -2.86 -9.01
C VAL A 54 -4.25 -2.67 -8.08
N LEU A 55 -4.13 -3.01 -6.79
CA LEU A 55 -5.21 -2.82 -5.82
C LEU A 55 -5.55 -1.34 -5.56
N LEU A 56 -4.58 -0.44 -5.68
CA LEU A 56 -4.81 1.00 -5.57
C LEU A 56 -5.52 1.54 -6.82
N GLU A 57 -5.11 1.12 -8.02
CA GLU A 57 -5.68 1.53 -9.30
C GLU A 57 -7.12 1.01 -9.47
N ASP A 58 -7.39 -0.22 -9.05
CA ASP A 58 -8.72 -0.85 -9.12
C ASP A 58 -9.73 -0.26 -8.11
N SER A 59 -9.25 0.52 -7.13
CA SER A 59 -10.07 1.02 -6.02
C SER A 59 -11.13 2.04 -6.42
N GLY A 60 -10.88 2.81 -7.48
CA GLY A 60 -11.74 3.92 -7.92
C GLY A 60 -11.81 5.11 -6.96
N LEU A 61 -10.90 5.20 -5.97
CA LEU A 61 -10.81 6.28 -4.96
C LEU A 61 -10.00 7.51 -5.43
#